data_AF-A0A7Y7BEI5-F1
#
_entry.id   AF-A0A7Y7BEI5-F1
#
_cell.length_a   1.000
_cell.length_b   1.000
_cell.length_c   1.000
_cell.angle_alpha   90.00
_cell.angle_beta   90.00
_cell.angle_gamma   90.00
#
_symmetry.space_group_name_H-M   'P 1'
#
loop_
_entity.id
_entity.type
_entity.pdbx_description
1 polymer ?
#
loop_
_entity_poly.entity_id
_entity_poly.type
_entity_poly.pdbx_seq_one_letter_code
_entity_poly.pdbx_strand_id
1 'polypeptide(L)'
;TIKAYKEAKWAELPYLQEVPIELSLDLMKSIHARWSILLKSLSIEDFEKTYLHPDYNKVFALKTVVALYAWHCKHHLAHIESLKERMGW
;
A
#
# COMPACT_ATOMS: atom_id res chain seq x y z
N THR A 1 -8.79 -16.25 3.93
CA THR A 1 -9.48 -15.07 3.36
C THR A 1 -9.05 -13.84 4.13
N ILE A 2 -8.79 -12.70 3.47
CA ILE A 2 -8.50 -11.43 4.14
C ILE A 2 -9.78 -10.60 4.35
N LYS A 3 -9.71 -9.55 5.17
CA LYS A 3 -10.77 -8.55 5.31
C LYS A 3 -10.56 -7.42 4.31
N ALA A 4 -11.51 -7.22 3.40
CA ALA A 4 -11.52 -6.07 2.51
C ALA A 4 -12.00 -4.80 3.23
N TYR A 5 -11.74 -3.63 2.63
CA TYR A 5 -12.11 -2.33 3.16
C TYR A 5 -12.51 -1.38 2.03
N LYS A 6 -13.29 -0.34 2.36
CA LYS A 6 -13.80 0.64 1.40
C LYS A 6 -12.87 1.84 1.35
N GLU A 7 -11.79 1.75 0.59
CA GLU A 7 -10.73 2.78 0.49
C GLU A 7 -11.27 4.19 0.19
N ALA A 8 -12.23 4.32 -0.74
CA ALA A 8 -12.87 5.60 -1.06
C ALA A 8 -13.53 6.24 0.17
N LYS A 9 -14.19 5.43 1.01
CA LYS A 9 -14.81 5.94 2.25
C LYS A 9 -13.78 6.32 3.31
N TRP A 10 -12.62 5.69 3.31
CA TRP A 10 -11.55 6.02 4.24
C TRP A 10 -10.89 7.35 3.86
N ALA A 11 -10.73 7.62 2.57
CA ALA A 11 -10.20 8.89 2.07
C ALA A 11 -11.11 10.10 2.37
N GLU A 12 -12.39 9.86 2.65
CA GLU A 12 -13.40 10.87 2.97
C GLU A 12 -13.58 11.13 4.47
N LEU A 13 -12.81 10.46 5.35
CA LEU A 13 -12.99 10.61 6.79
C LEU A 13 -12.66 12.06 7.23
N PRO A 14 -13.53 12.70 8.02
CA PRO A 14 -13.45 14.15 8.26
C PRO A 14 -12.18 14.57 8.99
N TYR A 15 -11.68 13.73 9.90
CA TYR A 15 -10.49 14.04 10.68
C TYR A 15 -9.21 14.13 9.82
N LEU A 16 -9.21 13.60 8.59
CA LEU A 16 -8.02 13.61 7.73
C LEU A 16 -7.54 15.02 7.39
N GLN A 17 -8.44 16.02 7.41
CA GLN A 17 -8.08 17.42 7.20
C GLN A 17 -7.30 18.03 8.38
N GLU A 18 -7.39 17.41 9.55
CA GLU A 18 -6.71 17.86 10.76
C GLU A 18 -5.37 17.15 10.98
N VAL A 19 -5.08 16.10 10.21
CA VAL A 19 -3.86 15.29 10.36
C VAL A 19 -2.70 15.97 9.62
N PRO A 20 -1.63 16.41 10.32
CA PRO A 20 -0.42 16.87 9.66
C PRO A 20 0.16 15.78 8.75
N ILE A 21 0.59 16.17 7.56
CA ILE A 21 1.10 15.22 6.55
C ILE A 21 2.31 14.42 7.05
N GLU A 22 3.13 15.05 7.90
CA GLU A 22 4.32 14.46 8.52
C GLU A 22 3.99 13.17 9.29
N LEU A 23 2.85 13.12 9.98
CA LEU A 23 2.43 11.91 10.70
C LEU A 23 2.23 10.72 9.75
N SER A 24 1.66 10.97 8.58
CA SER A 24 1.46 9.93 7.57
C SER A 24 2.79 9.51 6.93
N LEU A 25 3.69 10.47 6.66
CA LEU A 25 5.02 10.19 6.11
C LEU A 25 5.88 9.35 7.09
N ASP A 26 5.88 9.69 8.37
CA ASP A 26 6.60 8.95 9.41
C ASP A 26 6.02 7.55 9.63
N LEU A 27 4.69 7.42 9.58
CA LEU A 27 4.02 6.13 9.63
C LEU A 27 4.41 5.26 8.43
N MET A 28 4.36 5.79 7.21
CA MET A 28 4.77 5.06 6.01
C MET A 28 6.23 4.61 6.10
N LYS A 29 7.14 5.49 6.51
CA LYS A 29 8.56 5.15 6.71
C LYS A 29 8.73 3.99 7.70
N SER A 30 8.04 4.06 8.83
CA SER A 30 8.10 3.05 9.89
C SER A 30 7.50 1.71 9.46
N ILE A 31 6.34 1.73 8.78
CA ILE A 31 5.69 0.52 8.26
C ILE A 31 6.58 -0.13 7.21
N HIS A 32 7.09 0.62 6.22
CA HIS A 32 7.93 0.08 5.16
C HIS A 32 9.25 -0.50 5.69
N ALA A 33 9.85 0.12 6.71
CA ALA A 33 11.05 -0.42 7.36
C ALA A 33 10.78 -1.79 7.99
N ARG A 34 9.73 -1.91 8.80
CA ARG A 34 9.34 -3.17 9.44
C ARG A 34 8.94 -4.22 8.40
N TRP A 35 8.17 -3.82 7.40
CA TRP A 35 7.69 -4.73 6.37
C TRP A 35 8.83 -5.26 5.52
N SER A 36 9.80 -4.41 5.16
CA SER A 36 10.99 -4.84 4.41
C SER A 36 11.85 -5.84 5.20
N ILE A 37 11.99 -5.67 6.52
CA ILE A 37 12.70 -6.63 7.37
C ILE A 37 11.95 -7.97 7.37
N LEU A 38 10.63 -7.97 7.54
CA LEU A 38 9.80 -9.18 7.48
C LEU A 38 9.93 -9.87 6.12
N LEU A 39 9.77 -9.14 5.01
CA LEU A 39 9.83 -9.73 3.67
C LEU A 39 11.20 -10.37 3.39
N LYS A 40 12.29 -9.78 3.88
CA LYS A 40 13.64 -10.34 3.76
C LYS A 40 13.88 -11.59 4.61
N SER A 41 13.06 -11.83 5.64
CA SER A 41 13.19 -13.03 6.47
C SER A 41 12.36 -14.23 5.96
N LEU A 42 11.52 -14.04 4.95
CA LEU A 42 10.69 -15.11 4.39
C LEU A 42 11.49 -16.03 3.46
N SER A 43 11.18 -17.32 3.48
CA SER A 43 11.71 -18.27 2.48
C SER A 43 11.01 -18.10 1.12
N ILE A 44 11.53 -18.75 0.08
CA ILE A 44 10.89 -18.77 -1.23
C ILE A 44 9.51 -19.45 -1.15
N GLU A 45 9.39 -20.51 -0.35
CA GLU A 45 8.13 -21.24 -0.12
C GLU A 45 7.10 -20.39 0.62
N ASP A 46 7.54 -19.53 1.55
CA ASP A 46 6.64 -18.59 2.22
C ASP A 46 5.97 -17.62 1.23
N PHE A 47 6.69 -17.22 0.18
CA PHE A 47 6.15 -16.36 -0.87
C PHE A 47 5.09 -17.02 -1.76
N GLU A 48 5.02 -18.36 -1.74
CA GLU A 48 3.96 -19.14 -2.42
C GLU A 48 2.69 -19.26 -1.58
N LYS A 49 2.70 -18.86 -0.30
CA LYS A 49 1.49 -18.79 0.52
C LYS A 49 0.45 -17.88 -0.15
N THR A 50 -0.82 -18.22 0.04
CA THR A 50 -1.92 -17.54 -0.63
C THR A 50 -3.00 -17.07 0.33
N TYR A 51 -3.81 -16.11 -0.14
CA TYR A 51 -5.07 -15.75 0.50
C TYR A 51 -6.16 -15.50 -0.53
N LEU A 52 -7.42 -15.72 -0.13
CA LEU A 52 -8.60 -15.31 -0.89
C LEU A 52 -8.92 -13.84 -0.60
N HIS A 53 -9.01 -13.01 -1.63
CA HIS A 53 -9.58 -11.68 -1.55
C HIS A 53 -11.09 -11.77 -1.78
N PRO A 54 -11.93 -11.39 -0.79
CA PRO A 54 -13.38 -11.62 -0.88
C PRO A 54 -14.03 -10.84 -2.02
N ASP A 55 -13.67 -9.56 -2.22
CA ASP A 55 -14.32 -8.72 -3.23
C ASP A 55 -14.04 -9.14 -4.69
N TYR A 56 -12.85 -9.70 -4.94
CA TYR A 56 -12.50 -10.22 -6.26
C TYR A 56 -12.84 -11.70 -6.43
N ASN A 57 -13.27 -12.36 -5.36
CA ASN A 57 -13.38 -13.82 -5.26
C ASN A 57 -12.17 -14.55 -5.88
N LYS A 58 -10.96 -14.05 -5.60
CA LYS A 58 -9.71 -14.47 -6.25
C LYS A 58 -8.64 -14.78 -5.24
N VAL A 59 -7.87 -15.84 -5.51
CA VAL A 59 -6.70 -16.24 -4.73
C VAL A 59 -5.47 -15.47 -5.20
N PHE A 60 -4.74 -14.88 -4.27
CA PHE A 60 -3.49 -14.17 -4.51
C PHE A 60 -2.34 -14.85 -3.77
N ALA A 61 -1.21 -15.05 -4.46
CA ALA A 61 0.03 -15.47 -3.84
C ALA A 61 0.81 -14.26 -3.30
N LEU A 62 1.51 -14.43 -2.17
CA LEU A 62 2.24 -13.33 -1.52
C LEU A 62 3.29 -12.69 -2.45
N LYS A 63 4.01 -13.48 -3.27
CA LYS A 63 4.95 -12.95 -4.27
C LYS A 63 4.32 -11.91 -5.21
N THR A 64 3.10 -12.19 -5.69
CA THR A 64 2.38 -11.30 -6.61
C THR A 64 1.93 -10.04 -5.88
N VAL A 65 1.52 -10.17 -4.62
CA VAL A 65 1.04 -9.05 -3.81
C VAL A 65 2.19 -8.11 -3.45
N VAL A 66 3.38 -8.62 -3.13
CA VAL A 66 4.56 -7.77 -2.91
C VAL A 66 4.89 -6.95 -4.16
N ALA A 67 4.88 -7.57 -5.34
CA ALA A 67 5.07 -6.85 -6.60
C ALA A 67 3.96 -5.81 -6.86
N LEU A 68 2.71 -6.16 -6.56
CA LEU A 68 1.56 -5.24 -6.66
C LEU A 68 1.78 -4.00 -5.79
N TYR A 69 2.23 -4.15 -4.54
CA TYR A 69 2.48 -3.00 -3.67
C TYR A 69 3.68 -2.16 -4.12
N ALA A 70 4.72 -2.78 -4.69
CA ALA A 70 5.82 -2.03 -5.30
C ALA A 70 5.35 -1.17 -6.49
N TRP A 71 4.46 -1.70 -7.33
CA TRP A 71 3.79 -0.93 -8.39
C TRP A 71 2.90 0.17 -7.81
N HIS A 72 2.07 -0.15 -6.81
CA HIS A 72 1.11 0.75 -6.20
C HIS A 72 1.79 2.01 -5.63
N CYS A 73 2.94 1.85 -4.94
CA CYS A 73 3.73 2.97 -4.45
C CYS A 73 4.19 3.89 -5.60
N LYS A 74 4.74 3.32 -6.68
CA LYS A 74 5.19 4.09 -7.85
C LYS A 74 4.02 4.78 -8.55
N HIS A 75 2.89 4.10 -8.66
CA HIS A 75 1.68 4.62 -9.28
C HIS A 75 1.17 5.88 -8.57
N HIS A 76 1.05 5.85 -7.24
CA HIS A 76 0.59 7.02 -6.49
C HIS A 76 1.62 8.14 -6.42
N LEU A 77 2.92 7.82 -6.35
CA LEU A 77 3.96 8.83 -6.46
C LEU A 77 3.88 9.56 -7.81
N ALA A 78 3.70 8.82 -8.91
CA ALA A 78 3.57 9.41 -10.24
C ALA A 78 2.37 10.35 -10.34
N HIS A 79 1.23 10.05 -9.70
CA HIS A 79 0.10 10.99 -9.65
C HIS A 79 0.48 12.33 -9.02
N ILE A 80 1.27 12.32 -7.93
CA ILE A 80 1.74 13.54 -7.25
C ILE A 80 2.73 14.28 -8.16
N GLU A 81 3.74 13.58 -8.70
CA GLU A 81 4.76 14.17 -9.56
C GLU A 81 4.15 14.81 -10.81
N SER A 82 3.23 14.12 -11.48
CA SER A 82 2.53 14.67 -12.64
C SER A 82 1.66 15.87 -12.29
N LEU A 83 1.10 15.94 -11.07
CA LEU A 83 0.39 17.14 -10.62
C LEU A 83 1.36 18.30 -10.43
N LYS A 84 2.49 18.09 -9.75
CA LYS A 84 3.53 19.11 -9.57
C LYS A 84 3.99 19.68 -10.92
N GLU A 85 4.24 18.80 -11.88
CA GLU A 85 4.66 19.17 -13.24
C GLU A 85 3.61 20.06 -13.93
N ARG A 86 2.34 19.65 -13.94
CA ARG A 86 1.25 20.45 -14.56
C ARG A 86 1.06 21.82 -13.91
N MET A 87 1.35 21.93 -12.62
CA MET A 87 1.18 23.16 -11.84
C MET A 87 2.43 24.05 -11.82
N GLY A 88 3.57 23.55 -12.32
CA GLY A 88 4.85 24.28 -12.30
C GLY A 88 5.43 24.49 -10.89
N TRP A 89 5.21 23.55 -9.98
CA TRP A 89 5.72 23.59 -8.61
C TRP A 89 7.13 23.03 -8.44
#